data_AF-A0A832YFZ7-F1
#
_entry.id   AF-A0A832YFZ7-F1
#
_cell.length_a   1.000
_cell.length_b   1.000
_cell.length_c   1.000
_cell.angle_alpha   90.00
_cell.angle_beta   90.00
_cell.angle_gamma   90.00
#
_symmetry.space_group_name_H-M   'P 1'
#
loop_
_entity.id
_entity.type
_entity.pdbx_description
1 polymer ?
#
loop_
_entity_poly.entity_id
_entity_poly.type
_entity_poly.pdbx_seq_one_letter_code
_entity_poly.pdbx_strand_id
1 'polypeptide(L)'
;MSSAQPSDERIIRLRESVVNSTTIWKGDYAYFIHPLSDGVPRQSGEMLAEARDIVLEMVNWDEIDLILGIEAMGIPLAACISIATGKPLVIGR
;
A
#
# COMPACT_ATOMS: atom_id res chain seq x y z
N MET A 1 -4.24 -11.85 17.03
CA MET A 1 -4.38 -10.84 15.97
C MET A 1 -4.49 -9.49 16.65
N SER A 2 -3.39 -8.74 16.69
CA SER A 2 -3.44 -7.35 17.15
C SER A 2 -3.87 -6.52 15.96
N SER A 3 -5.10 -6.01 15.96
CA SER A 3 -5.48 -4.98 14.99
C SER A 3 -4.49 -3.82 15.11
N ALA A 4 -4.09 -3.25 13.98
CA ALA A 4 -3.18 -2.11 13.95
C ALA A 4 -3.76 -0.98 14.81
N GLN A 5 -3.12 -0.69 15.94
CA GLN A 5 -3.65 0.26 16.92
C GLN A 5 -3.48 1.69 16.40
N PRO A 6 -4.38 2.64 16.73
CA PRO A 6 -4.27 4.02 16.29
C PRO A 6 -2.96 4.74 16.70
N SER A 7 -2.23 4.17 17.66
CA SER A 7 -0.92 4.64 18.14
C SER A 7 0.27 4.02 17.42
N ASP A 8 0.06 3.18 16.40
CA ASP A 8 1.15 2.62 15.60
C ASP A 8 1.85 3.74 14.82
N GLU A 9 3.13 3.95 15.13
CA GLU A 9 3.93 5.00 14.50
C GLU A 9 4.04 4.82 12.98
N ARG A 10 3.98 3.58 12.46
CA ARG A 10 3.98 3.30 11.01
C ARG A 10 2.72 3.87 10.35
N ILE A 11 1.56 3.68 10.98
CA ILE A 11 0.28 4.26 10.48
C ILE A 11 0.35 5.78 10.53
N ILE A 12 0.90 6.37 11.60
CA ILE A 12 1.06 7.82 11.73
C ILE A 12 1.94 8.35 10.59
N ARG A 13 3.12 7.74 10.37
CA ARG A 13 4.03 8.12 9.27
C ARG A 13 3.36 8.04 7.89
N LEU A 14 2.64 6.95 7.59
CA LEU A 14 1.93 6.79 6.32
C LEU A 14 0.79 7.79 6.16
N ARG A 15 0.09 8.14 7.24
CA ARG A 15 -0.95 9.18 7.20
C ARG A 15 -0.32 10.54 6.92
N GLU A 16 0.77 10.88 7.61
CA GLU A 16 1.49 12.13 7.40
C GLU A 16 2.07 12.22 5.98
N SER A 17 2.55 11.12 5.40
CA SER A 17 3.06 11.12 4.03
C SER A 17 1.97 11.42 3.00
N VAL A 18 0.74 10.94 3.21
CA VAL A 18 -0.42 11.30 2.37
C VAL A 18 -0.78 12.78 2.55
N VAL A 19 -0.87 13.28 3.79
CA VAL A 19 -1.20 14.69 4.05
C VAL A 19 -0.17 15.65 3.43
N ASN A 20 1.10 15.28 3.43
CA ASN A 20 2.20 16.08 2.86
C ASN A 20 2.41 15.86 1.36
N SER A 21 1.57 15.05 0.69
CA SER A 21 1.72 14.75 -0.73
C SER A 21 1.42 15.96 -1.63
N THR A 22 2.15 16.03 -2.74
CA THR A 22 1.86 17.04 -3.76
C THR A 22 0.49 16.75 -4.38
N THR A 23 -0.38 17.75 -4.42
CA THR A 23 -1.69 17.62 -5.06
C THR A 23 -1.73 18.47 -6.33
N ILE A 24 -2.20 17.87 -7.42
CA ILE A 24 -2.39 18.53 -8.71
C ILE A 24 -3.84 18.39 -9.17
N TRP A 25 -4.25 19.21 -10.12
CA TRP A 25 -5.52 19.02 -10.81
C TRP A 25 -5.32 18.07 -12.00
N LYS A 26 -6.11 17.00 -12.03
CA LYS A 26 -6.26 16.09 -13.18
C LYS A 26 -7.66 16.31 -13.74
N GLY A 27 -7.78 17.15 -14.77
CA GLY A 27 -9.09 17.54 -15.28
C GLY A 27 -9.92 18.25 -14.21
N ASP A 28 -11.01 17.63 -13.79
CA ASP A 28 -11.98 18.15 -12.84
C ASP A 28 -11.81 17.64 -11.39
N TYR A 29 -10.77 16.86 -11.10
CA TYR A 29 -10.51 16.34 -9.75
C TYR A 29 -9.09 16.59 -9.24
N ALA A 30 -8.98 16.69 -7.92
CA ALA A 30 -7.69 16.78 -7.23
C ALA A 30 -7.06 15.39 -7.12
N TYR A 31 -5.82 15.27 -7.57
CA TYR A 31 -5.03 14.05 -7.55
C TYR A 31 -3.78 14.26 -6.71
N PHE A 32 -3.63 13.47 -5.64
CA PHE A 32 -2.40 13.46 -4.86
C PHE A 32 -1.37 12.55 -5.53
N ILE A 33 -0.12 12.97 -5.54
CA ILE A 33 1.02 12.21 -6.04
C ILE A 33 1.78 11.69 -4.81
N HIS A 34 1.78 10.37 -4.62
CA HIS A 34 2.35 9.74 -3.43
C HIS A 34 3.34 8.61 -3.81
N PRO A 35 4.48 8.48 -3.10
CA PRO A 35 5.49 7.46 -3.40
C PRO A 35 4.96 6.02 -3.45
N LEU A 36 4.01 5.66 -2.57
CA LEU A 36 3.44 4.30 -2.55
C LEU A 36 2.56 3.96 -3.76
N SER A 37 1.88 4.94 -4.36
CA SER A 37 0.98 4.73 -5.50
C SER A 37 1.71 5.02 -6.81
N ASP A 38 2.28 6.21 -6.92
CA ASP A 38 2.79 6.74 -8.18
C ASP A 38 4.27 6.38 -8.42
N GLY A 39 4.96 5.86 -7.39
CA GLY A 39 6.42 5.65 -7.42
C GLY A 39 7.23 6.96 -7.43
N VAL A 40 6.55 8.11 -7.40
CA VAL A 40 7.13 9.45 -7.40
C VAL A 40 6.51 10.32 -6.29
N PRO A 41 7.30 11.15 -5.59
CA PRO A 41 8.77 11.08 -5.51
C PRO A 41 9.25 9.69 -5.05
N ARG A 42 10.54 9.39 -5.21
CA ARG A 42 11.10 8.02 -5.09
C ARG A 42 10.55 7.26 -3.88
N GLN A 43 9.91 6.13 -4.13
CA GLN A 43 9.47 5.18 -3.10
C GLN A 43 10.68 4.55 -2.39
N SER A 44 10.69 4.57 -1.06
CA SER A 44 11.68 3.83 -0.27
C SER A 44 11.20 2.38 -0.04
N GLY A 45 12.16 1.46 0.07
CA GLY A 45 11.85 0.06 0.43
C GLY A 45 11.25 -0.07 1.83
N GLU A 46 11.66 0.79 2.76
CA GLU A 46 11.11 0.85 4.12
C GLU A 46 9.63 1.22 4.13
N MET A 47 9.23 2.27 3.42
CA MET A 47 7.82 2.67 3.33
C MET A 47 6.96 1.57 2.71
N LEU A 48 7.46 0.88 1.67
CA LEU A 48 6.77 -0.25 1.05
C LEU A 48 6.67 -1.45 2.02
N ALA A 49 7.72 -1.71 2.80
CA ALA A 49 7.71 -2.76 3.82
C ALA A 49 6.74 -2.44 4.96
N GLU A 50 6.70 -1.20 5.45
CA GLU A 50 5.73 -0.76 6.47
C GLU A 50 4.30 -0.94 5.99
N ALA A 51 4.00 -0.51 4.76
CA ALA A 51 2.68 -0.68 4.16
C ALA A 51 2.30 -2.17 4.01
N ARG A 52 3.25 -3.01 3.57
CA ARG A 52 3.05 -4.47 3.50
C ARG A 52 2.73 -5.03 4.89
N ASP A 53 3.55 -4.75 5.89
CA ASP A 53 3.42 -5.34 7.23
C ASP A 53 2.11 -4.94 7.92
N ILE A 54 1.69 -3.69 7.77
CA ILE A 54 0.38 -3.23 8.24
C ILE A 54 -0.74 -4.05 7.57
N VAL A 55 -0.70 -4.24 6.25
CA VAL A 55 -1.71 -5.05 5.55
C VAL A 55 -1.68 -6.51 6.01
N LEU A 56 -0.48 -7.07 6.22
CA LEU A 56 -0.34 -8.44 6.73
C LEU A 56 -0.98 -8.61 8.11
N GLU A 57 -0.87 -7.61 8.98
CA GLU A 57 -1.44 -7.60 10.33
C GLU A 57 -2.96 -7.36 10.35
N MET A 58 -3.51 -6.69 9.34
CA MET A 58 -4.92 -6.32 9.25
C MET A 58 -5.82 -7.41 8.65
N VAL A 59 -5.25 -8.41 7.97
CA VAL A 59 -5.99 -9.40 7.18
C VAL A 59 -5.86 -10.79 7.79
N ASN A 60 -6.97 -11.54 7.85
CA ASN A 60 -6.93 -12.96 8.16
C ASN A 60 -6.57 -13.77 6.90
N TRP A 61 -5.29 -14.08 6.71
CA TRP A 61 -4.80 -14.75 5.49
C TRP A 61 -5.23 -16.21 5.33
N ASP A 62 -5.71 -16.86 6.38
CA ASP A 62 -6.28 -18.20 6.30
C ASP A 62 -7.60 -18.21 5.51
N GLU A 63 -8.28 -17.06 5.41
CA GLU A 63 -9.52 -16.86 4.65
C GLU A 63 -9.29 -16.29 3.24
N ILE A 64 -8.04 -16.12 2.82
CA ILE A 64 -7.69 -15.53 1.53
C ILE A 64 -7.09 -16.57 0.58
N ASP A 65 -7.69 -16.74 -0.60
CA ASP A 65 -7.19 -17.67 -1.61
C ASP A 65 -6.28 -17.01 -2.66
N LEU A 66 -6.48 -15.72 -2.93
CA LEU A 66 -5.74 -14.98 -3.97
C LEU A 66 -5.66 -13.49 -3.66
N ILE A 67 -4.63 -12.83 -4.22
CA ILE A 67 -4.46 -11.39 -4.18
C ILE A 67 -4.72 -10.83 -5.59
N LEU A 68 -5.60 -9.84 -5.69
CA LEU A 68 -5.83 -9.09 -6.93
C LEU A 68 -5.13 -7.74 -6.86
N GLY A 69 -4.06 -7.57 -7.65
CA GLY A 69 -3.37 -6.29 -7.82
C GLY A 69 -3.90 -5.54 -9.04
N ILE A 70 -4.27 -4.26 -8.88
CA ILE A 70 -4.74 -3.43 -10.00
C ILE A 70 -3.56 -2.70 -10.65
N GLU A 71 -3.46 -2.79 -11.98
CA GLU A 71 -2.41 -2.13 -12.75
C GLU A 71 -2.58 -0.60 -12.76
N ALA A 72 -1.49 0.18 -12.74
CA ALA A 72 -0.11 -0.23 -12.49
C ALA A 72 0.31 -0.04 -11.03
N MET A 73 -0.34 0.90 -10.34
CA MET A 73 0.09 1.42 -9.05
C MET A 73 -0.06 0.41 -7.90
N GLY A 74 -0.99 -0.54 -8.00
CA GLY A 74 -1.18 -1.57 -6.99
C GLY A 74 -0.11 -2.67 -7.02
N ILE A 75 0.64 -2.79 -8.12
CA ILE A 75 1.57 -3.90 -8.36
C ILE A 75 2.66 -4.02 -7.29
N PRO A 76 3.38 -2.94 -6.90
CA PRO A 76 4.49 -3.05 -5.95
C PRO A 76 4.05 -3.63 -4.59
N LEU A 77 2.96 -3.11 -4.04
CA LEU A 77 2.44 -3.57 -2.75
C LEU A 77 1.86 -4.98 -2.86
N ALA A 78 1.07 -5.26 -3.90
CA ALA A 78 0.48 -6.58 -4.10
C ALA A 78 1.54 -7.68 -4.28
N ALA A 79 2.63 -7.38 -5.01
CA ALA A 79 3.77 -8.30 -5.17
C ALA A 79 4.47 -8.57 -3.83
N CYS A 80 4.73 -7.54 -3.03
CA CYS A 80 5.34 -7.70 -1.72
C CYS A 80 4.48 -8.55 -0.76
N ILE A 81 3.17 -8.37 -0.79
CA ILE A 81 2.24 -9.16 0.02
C ILE A 81 2.17 -10.61 -0.48
N SER A 82 2.13 -10.84 -1.80
CA SER A 82 2.13 -12.19 -2.38
C SER A 82 3.38 -12.98 -1.98
N ILE A 83 4.55 -12.37 -2.04
CA ILE A 83 5.80 -13.00 -1.59
C ILE A 83 5.75 -13.32 -0.09
N ALA A 84 5.25 -12.40 0.73
CA ALA A 84 5.23 -12.57 2.19
C ALA A 84 4.22 -13.62 2.66
N THR A 85 3.09 -13.77 1.96
CA THR A 85 1.99 -14.67 2.35
C THR A 85 2.05 -16.02 1.63
N GLY A 86 2.80 -16.11 0.53
CA GLY A 86 2.77 -17.25 -0.39
C GLY A 86 1.47 -17.36 -1.20
N LYS A 87 0.56 -16.38 -1.11
CA LYS A 87 -0.72 -16.40 -1.84
C LYS A 87 -0.51 -16.03 -3.32
N PRO A 88 -1.21 -16.70 -4.25
CA PRO A 88 -1.17 -16.35 -5.67
C PRO A 88 -1.55 -14.89 -5.92
N LEU A 89 -0.82 -14.23 -6.84
CA LEU A 89 -1.11 -12.88 -7.31
C LEU A 89 -1.68 -12.90 -8.73
N VAL A 90 -2.82 -12.24 -8.91
CA VAL A 90 -3.44 -11.94 -10.21
C VAL A 90 -3.37 -10.44 -10.45
N ILE A 91 -3.02 -10.03 -11.66
CA ILE A 91 -3.02 -8.62 -12.06
C ILE A 91 -4.26 -8.31 -12.89
N GLY A 92 -5.09 -7.38 -12.42
CA GLY A 92 -6.19 -6.78 -13.17
C GLY A 92 -5.67 -5.57 -13.96
N ARG A 93 -5.90 -5.56 -15.28
CA ARG A 93 -5.45 -4.52 -16.20
C ARG A 93 -6.62 -3.71 -16.75
#